data_AF-A0A6P0JY16-F1
#
_entry.id   AF-A0A6P0JY16-F1
#
_cell.length_a   1.000
_cell.length_b   1.000
_cell.length_c   1.000
_cell.angle_alpha   90.00
_cell.angle_beta   90.00
_cell.angle_gamma   90.00
#
_symmetry.space_group_name_H-M   'P 1'
#
loop_
_entity.id
_entity.type
_entity.pdbx_description
1 polymer ?
#
loop_
_entity_poly.entity_id
_entity_poly.type
_entity_poly.pdbx_seq_one_letter_code
_entity_poly.pdbx_strand_id
1 'polypeptide(L)'
;MLTLWQVQQKPIQYGILQVIQTSITVFFSLVFVIAWRMDWQGRIQAEVITAVIFTAISLLLLFRGGWFQFGFNSNYVRNALNFGIPLIPHTLGSLAIVTTDRILITNLVGIKDTGIYVVGSQIGMIILMIATSFNKAYVPWLYSQLKKNDFLIKKKVVKLTYFYYIVILLLAIILSLTSPLFLNFIVGKNFVDSKPFILWIALGSAFKGMYYMVTNYIFYVEKTHLLASVTFLTAIVNLASSYFLIHWNGSIGAAQGTMLAFMMSFLLTWFLSAKVYQMPWVKIFIN
;
A
#
# COMPACT_ATOMS: atom_id res chain seq x y z
N MET A 1 -13.22 10.59 8.56
CA MET A 1 -13.29 11.82 7.73
C MET A 1 -12.61 11.66 6.38
N LEU A 2 -11.35 11.22 6.33
CA LEU A 2 -10.58 11.10 5.08
C LEU A 2 -11.25 10.23 4.00
N THR A 3 -11.70 9.02 4.34
CA THR A 3 -12.41 8.11 3.42
C THR A 3 -13.66 8.74 2.82
N LEU A 4 -14.37 9.51 3.62
CA LEU A 4 -15.61 10.14 3.28
C LEU A 4 -15.40 11.34 2.33
N TRP A 5 -14.37 12.17 2.57
CA TRP A 5 -13.95 13.19 1.61
C TRP A 5 -13.39 12.61 0.31
N GLN A 6 -12.75 11.44 0.37
CA GLN A 6 -12.30 10.73 -0.82
C GLN A 6 -13.48 10.28 -1.68
N VAL A 7 -14.52 9.70 -1.07
CA VAL A 7 -15.74 9.29 -1.78
C VAL A 7 -16.49 10.49 -2.37
N GLN A 8 -16.49 11.63 -1.67
CA GLN A 8 -17.08 12.89 -2.16
C GLN A 8 -16.20 13.66 -3.16
N GLN A 9 -15.04 13.12 -3.53
CA GLN A 9 -14.09 13.80 -4.42
C GLN A 9 -13.70 15.20 -3.93
N LYS A 10 -13.40 15.35 -2.64
CA LYS A 10 -12.87 16.59 -2.03
C LYS A 10 -11.37 16.48 -1.74
N PRO A 11 -10.49 16.49 -2.78
CA PRO A 11 -9.07 16.20 -2.63
C PRO A 11 -8.31 17.27 -1.83
N ILE A 12 -8.70 18.54 -1.91
CA ILE A 12 -8.02 19.64 -1.21
C ILE A 12 -8.15 19.49 0.31
N GLN A 13 -9.37 19.24 0.80
CA GLN A 13 -9.64 19.07 2.23
C GLN A 13 -8.91 17.83 2.78
N TYR A 14 -8.94 16.73 2.02
CA TYR A 14 -8.17 15.53 2.32
C TYR A 14 -6.66 15.84 2.45
N GLY A 15 -6.10 16.53 1.44
CA GLY A 15 -4.69 16.85 1.39
C GLY A 15 -4.24 17.75 2.54
N ILE A 16 -4.98 18.83 2.80
CA ILE A 16 -4.67 19.76 3.90
C ILE A 16 -4.64 19.02 5.24
N LEU A 17 -5.65 18.21 5.54
CA LEU A 17 -5.70 17.48 6.81
C LEU A 17 -4.53 16.50 6.94
N GLN A 18 -4.18 15.80 5.87
CA GLN A 18 -3.06 14.84 5.85
C GLN A 18 -1.70 15.53 6.04
N VAL A 19 -1.49 16.69 5.40
CA VAL A 19 -0.26 17.48 5.53
C VAL A 19 -0.12 17.99 6.96
N ILE A 20 -1.17 18.60 7.52
CA ILE A 20 -1.15 19.10 8.90
C ILE A 20 -0.89 17.95 9.89
N GLN A 21 -1.54 16.79 9.70
CA GLN A 21 -1.29 15.61 10.54
C GLN A 21 0.16 15.17 10.52
N THR A 22 0.76 15.14 9.33
CA THR A 22 2.15 14.74 9.15
C THR A 22 3.09 15.76 9.76
N SER A 23 2.86 17.06 9.55
CA SER A 23 3.66 18.14 10.13
C SER A 23 3.63 18.12 11.65
N ILE A 24 2.46 17.94 12.27
CA ILE A 24 2.31 17.83 13.73
C ILE A 24 3.03 16.59 14.26
N THR A 25 2.90 15.46 13.57
CA THR A 25 3.58 14.22 13.94
C THR A 25 5.11 14.40 13.93
N VAL A 26 5.65 15.02 12.89
CA VAL A 26 7.09 15.31 12.79
C VAL A 26 7.53 16.28 13.87
N PHE A 27 6.77 17.35 14.09
CA PHE A 27 7.05 18.33 15.13
C PHE A 27 7.15 17.69 16.51
N PHE A 28 6.14 16.92 16.94
CA PHE A 28 6.19 16.23 18.24
C PHE A 28 7.32 15.20 18.30
N SER A 29 7.60 14.49 17.20
CA SER A 29 8.70 13.52 17.17
C SER A 29 10.03 14.19 17.42
N LEU A 30 10.31 15.33 16.78
CA LEU A 30 11.54 16.08 16.98
C LEU A 30 11.64 16.66 18.39
N VAL A 31 10.55 17.21 18.92
CA VAL A 31 10.52 17.74 20.29
C VAL A 31 10.81 16.64 21.32
N PHE A 32 10.13 15.50 21.23
CA PHE A 32 10.30 14.43 22.22
C PHE A 32 11.66 13.75 22.10
N VAL A 33 12.15 13.53 20.88
CA VAL A 33 13.42 12.85 20.66
C VAL A 33 14.62 13.75 20.98
N ILE A 34 14.60 15.01 20.52
CA ILE A 34 15.76 15.91 20.64
C ILE A 34 15.71 16.72 21.94
N ALA A 35 14.59 17.40 22.19
CA ALA A 35 14.51 18.32 23.34
C ALA A 35 14.33 17.56 24.66
N TRP A 36 13.49 16.52 24.66
CA TRP A 36 13.25 15.70 25.86
C TRP A 36 14.12 14.46 25.96
N ARG A 37 15.02 14.23 24.99
CA ARG A 37 15.99 13.12 24.96
C ARG A 37 15.33 11.76 25.19
N MET A 38 14.11 11.60 24.69
CA MET A 38 13.47 10.29 24.64
C MET A 38 14.05 9.55 23.44
N ASP A 39 14.43 8.28 23.58
CA ASP A 39 14.96 7.51 22.45
C ASP A 39 13.82 7.15 21.46
N TRP A 40 13.55 5.87 21.25
CA TRP A 40 12.47 5.42 20.38
C TRP A 40 11.08 5.72 20.97
N GLN A 41 10.96 5.86 22.29
CA GLN A 41 9.69 6.13 22.98
C GLN A 41 9.12 7.50 22.58
N GLY A 42 9.97 8.50 22.35
CA GLY A 42 9.54 9.82 21.92
C GLY A 42 8.81 9.78 20.58
N ARG A 43 9.33 9.00 19.63
CA ARG A 43 8.68 8.79 18.32
C ARG A 43 7.29 8.16 18.46
N ILE A 44 7.15 7.15 19.32
CA ILE A 44 5.86 6.48 19.54
C ILE A 44 4.86 7.41 20.20
N GLN A 45 5.27 8.14 21.24
CA GLN A 45 4.38 9.08 21.92
C GLN A 45 3.89 10.19 20.98
N ALA A 46 4.73 10.69 20.08
CA ALA A 46 4.35 11.66 19.07
C ALA A 46 3.25 11.12 18.11
N GLU A 47 3.36 9.86 17.69
CA GLU A 47 2.35 9.21 16.87
C GLU A 47 1.01 9.06 17.62
N VAL A 48 1.05 8.60 18.88
CA VAL A 48 -0.16 8.41 19.71
C VAL A 48 -0.86 9.75 19.95
N ILE A 49 -0.13 10.77 20.37
CA ILE A 49 -0.70 12.10 20.66
C ILE A 49 -1.33 12.69 19.40
N THR A 50 -0.62 12.61 18.26
CA THR A 50 -1.16 13.13 17.00
C THR A 50 -2.41 12.36 16.56
N ALA A 51 -2.43 11.03 16.73
CA ALA A 51 -3.60 10.21 16.41
C ALA A 51 -4.82 10.60 17.26
N VAL A 52 -4.63 10.84 18.56
CA VAL A 52 -5.71 11.28 19.47
C VAL A 52 -6.26 12.65 19.03
N ILE A 53 -5.38 13.63 18.78
CA ILE A 53 -5.78 14.98 18.34
C ILE A 53 -6.60 14.92 17.05
N PHE A 54 -6.12 14.20 16.04
CA PHE A 54 -6.81 14.12 14.74
C PHE A 54 -8.08 13.28 14.77
N THR A 55 -8.16 12.32 15.68
CA THR A 55 -9.42 11.60 15.95
C THR A 55 -10.45 12.55 16.54
N ALA A 56 -10.08 13.35 17.53
CA ALA A 56 -10.98 14.35 18.11
C ALA A 56 -11.45 15.38 17.06
N ILE A 57 -10.53 15.94 16.26
CA ILE A 57 -10.87 16.87 15.17
C ILE A 57 -11.81 16.21 14.15
N SER A 58 -11.52 14.96 13.75
CA SER A 58 -12.35 14.23 12.79
C SER A 58 -13.77 13.98 13.32
N LEU A 59 -13.91 13.63 14.60
CA LEU A 59 -15.22 13.46 15.24
C LEU A 59 -15.98 14.79 15.27
N LEU A 60 -15.34 15.88 15.69
CA LEU A 60 -15.97 17.21 15.71
C LEU A 60 -16.47 17.64 14.32
N LEU A 61 -15.68 17.40 13.27
CA LEU A 61 -16.08 17.70 11.89
C LEU A 61 -17.25 16.83 11.41
N LEU A 62 -17.29 15.55 11.80
CA LEU A 62 -18.39 14.65 11.49
C LEU A 62 -19.70 15.09 12.16
N PHE A 63 -19.63 15.46 13.43
CA PHE A 63 -20.79 15.99 14.18
C PHE A 63 -21.28 17.31 13.59
N ARG A 64 -20.38 18.27 13.33
CA ARG A 64 -20.75 19.56 12.72
C ARG A 64 -21.28 19.44 11.29
N GLY A 65 -20.80 18.46 10.54
CA GLY A 65 -21.30 18.20 9.19
C GLY A 65 -22.74 17.67 9.16
N GLY A 66 -23.25 17.14 10.28
CA GLY A 66 -24.54 16.44 10.34
C GLY A 66 -24.50 15.06 9.68
N TRP A 67 -23.30 14.49 9.48
CA TRP A 67 -23.14 13.18 8.80
C TRP A 67 -23.13 12.03 9.80
N PHE A 68 -23.34 12.35 11.07
CA PHE A 68 -23.50 11.42 12.16
C PHE A 68 -24.99 11.36 12.53
N GLN A 69 -25.62 10.21 12.31
CA GLN A 69 -26.97 9.92 12.77
C GLN A 69 -26.91 8.69 13.67
N PHE A 70 -27.47 8.80 14.87
CA PHE A 70 -27.63 7.64 15.75
C PHE A 70 -28.77 6.76 15.20
N GLY A 71 -28.43 5.53 14.84
CA GLY A 71 -29.40 4.54 14.38
C GLY A 71 -28.77 3.16 14.32
N PHE A 72 -29.56 2.13 14.64
CA PHE A 72 -29.15 0.74 14.53
C PHE A 72 -29.98 0.05 13.44
N ASN A 73 -29.31 -0.49 12.44
CA ASN A 73 -29.95 -1.28 11.39
C ASN A 73 -29.17 -2.59 11.22
N SER A 74 -29.80 -3.70 11.62
CA SER A 74 -29.16 -5.02 11.59
C SER A 74 -28.71 -5.43 10.19
N ASN A 75 -29.40 -5.00 9.13
CA ASN A 75 -29.01 -5.32 7.75
C ASN A 75 -27.73 -4.59 7.35
N TYR A 76 -27.60 -3.30 7.69
CA TYR A 76 -26.36 -2.56 7.43
C TYR A 76 -25.19 -3.12 8.23
N VAL A 77 -25.41 -3.47 9.50
CA VAL A 77 -24.37 -4.12 10.33
C VAL A 77 -23.92 -5.44 9.71
N ARG A 78 -24.87 -6.31 9.33
CA ARG A 78 -24.55 -7.60 8.71
C ARG A 78 -23.78 -7.43 7.40
N ASN A 79 -24.18 -6.51 6.53
CA ASN A 79 -23.48 -6.25 5.27
C ASN A 79 -22.07 -5.70 5.51
N ALA A 80 -21.92 -4.75 6.43
CA ALA A 80 -20.62 -4.20 6.80
C ALA A 80 -19.68 -5.27 7.39
N LEU A 81 -20.19 -6.15 8.25
CA LEU A 81 -19.42 -7.25 8.82
C LEU A 81 -19.04 -8.30 7.76
N ASN A 82 -19.96 -8.68 6.88
CA ASN A 82 -19.68 -9.61 5.78
C ASN A 82 -18.62 -9.06 4.80
N PHE A 83 -18.60 -7.75 4.59
CA PHE A 83 -17.57 -7.10 3.77
C PHE A 83 -16.23 -6.97 4.52
N GLY A 84 -16.29 -6.54 5.79
CA GLY A 84 -15.13 -6.17 6.61
C GLY A 84 -14.40 -7.33 7.27
N ILE A 85 -15.11 -8.34 7.80
CA ILE A 85 -14.49 -9.49 8.48
C ILE A 85 -13.52 -10.23 7.55
N PRO A 86 -13.87 -10.56 6.29
CA PRO A 86 -12.92 -11.19 5.38
C PRO A 86 -11.73 -10.30 5.01
N LEU A 87 -11.83 -8.97 5.17
CA LEU A 87 -10.70 -8.06 4.95
C LEU A 87 -9.70 -8.04 6.11
N ILE A 88 -10.09 -8.48 7.31
CA ILE A 88 -9.16 -8.59 8.45
C ILE A 88 -7.97 -9.50 8.11
N PRO A 89 -8.16 -10.78 7.71
CA PRO A 89 -7.02 -11.63 7.35
C PRO A 89 -6.26 -11.11 6.13
N HIS A 90 -6.93 -10.44 5.18
CA HIS A 90 -6.26 -9.78 4.04
C HIS A 90 -5.31 -8.67 4.49
N THR A 91 -5.74 -7.80 5.40
CA THR A 91 -4.93 -6.70 5.93
C THR A 91 -3.80 -7.21 6.82
N LEU A 92 -4.09 -8.17 7.71
CA LEU A 92 -3.08 -8.81 8.55
C LEU A 92 -2.03 -9.57 7.72
N GLY A 93 -2.45 -10.33 6.70
CA GLY A 93 -1.53 -11.01 5.80
C GLY A 93 -0.65 -10.04 5.01
N SER A 94 -1.22 -8.91 4.57
CA SER A 94 -0.44 -7.85 3.91
C SER A 94 0.58 -7.21 4.85
N LEU A 95 0.21 -6.99 6.12
CA LEU A 95 1.13 -6.52 7.15
C LEU A 95 2.24 -7.55 7.41
N ALA A 96 1.86 -8.82 7.54
CA ALA A 96 2.79 -9.93 7.77
C ALA A 96 3.86 -10.00 6.68
N ILE A 97 3.49 -9.85 5.40
CA ILE A 97 4.47 -9.81 4.30
C ILE A 97 5.55 -8.74 4.52
N VAL A 98 5.15 -7.53 4.92
CA VAL A 98 6.09 -6.41 5.09
C VAL A 98 6.91 -6.55 6.39
N THR A 99 6.33 -7.08 7.46
CA THR A 99 7.02 -7.21 8.75
C THR A 99 7.91 -8.45 8.83
N THR A 100 7.55 -9.52 8.14
CA THR A 100 8.28 -10.80 8.16
C THR A 100 9.70 -10.62 7.67
N ASP A 101 9.92 -9.86 6.59
CA ASP A 101 11.26 -9.56 6.09
C ASP A 101 12.17 -8.98 7.18
N ARG A 102 11.67 -8.01 7.96
CA ARG A 102 12.47 -7.38 9.04
C ARG A 102 12.81 -8.39 10.13
N ILE A 103 11.86 -9.25 10.50
CA ILE A 103 12.06 -10.29 11.50
C ILE A 103 13.08 -11.32 11.00
N LEU A 104 12.96 -11.76 9.74
CA LEU A 104 13.88 -12.72 9.14
C LEU A 104 15.30 -12.15 9.05
N ILE A 105 15.46 -10.92 8.57
CA ILE A 105 16.78 -10.28 8.48
C ILE A 105 17.38 -10.11 9.89
N THR A 106 16.58 -9.68 10.87
CA THR A 106 17.08 -9.49 12.25
C THR A 106 17.63 -10.78 12.84
N ASN A 107 16.93 -11.90 12.64
CA ASN A 107 17.29 -13.19 13.24
C ASN A 107 18.35 -13.95 12.44
N LEU A 108 18.37 -13.84 11.10
CA LEU A 108 19.25 -14.61 10.24
C LEU A 108 20.54 -13.88 9.85
N VAL A 109 20.52 -12.54 9.84
CA VAL A 109 21.65 -11.71 9.38
C VAL A 109 22.10 -10.75 10.48
N GLY A 110 21.18 -10.00 11.06
CA GLY A 110 21.42 -9.13 12.20
C GLY A 110 20.66 -7.81 12.15
N ILE A 111 20.68 -7.11 13.29
CA ILE A 111 19.98 -5.82 13.49
C ILE A 111 20.56 -4.72 12.57
N LYS A 112 21.88 -4.72 12.35
CA LYS A 112 22.54 -3.73 11.47
C LYS A 112 21.98 -3.80 10.05
N ASP A 113 21.94 -4.98 9.45
CA ASP A 113 21.39 -5.20 8.12
C ASP A 113 19.89 -4.92 8.04
N THR A 114 19.16 -5.17 9.14
CA THR A 114 17.75 -4.78 9.24
C THR A 114 17.57 -3.28 9.10
N GLY A 115 18.43 -2.48 9.75
CA GLY A 115 18.42 -1.02 9.60
C GLY A 115 18.70 -0.57 8.16
N ILE A 116 19.69 -1.17 7.51
CA ILE A 116 20.05 -0.89 6.11
C ILE A 116 18.90 -1.26 5.16
N TYR A 117 18.29 -2.43 5.34
CA TYR A 117 17.11 -2.86 4.59
C TYR A 117 15.95 -1.88 4.76
N VAL A 118 15.65 -1.44 5.99
CA VAL A 118 14.54 -0.53 6.25
C VAL A 118 14.73 0.79 5.49
N VAL A 119 15.93 1.36 5.52
CA VAL A 119 16.23 2.60 4.78
C VAL A 119 16.07 2.40 3.27
N GLY A 120 16.63 1.33 2.70
CA GLY A 120 16.51 1.03 1.27
C GLY A 120 15.06 0.77 0.85
N SER A 121 14.31 0.06 1.68
CA SER A 121 12.89 -0.21 1.47
C SER A 121 12.05 1.07 1.45
N GLN A 122 12.41 2.08 2.26
CA GLN A 122 11.67 3.33 2.33
C GLN A 122 11.81 4.15 1.04
N ILE A 123 13.00 4.14 0.43
CA ILE A 123 13.20 4.72 -0.90
C ILE A 123 12.44 3.92 -1.96
N GLY A 124 12.56 2.59 -1.97
CA GLY A 124 11.85 1.75 -2.94
C GLY A 124 10.31 1.89 -2.87
N MET A 125 9.76 2.09 -1.66
CA MET A 125 8.33 2.28 -1.42
C MET A 125 7.77 3.63 -1.94
N ILE A 126 8.60 4.54 -2.46
CA ILE A 126 8.11 5.74 -3.16
C ILE A 126 7.19 5.34 -4.32
N ILE A 127 7.48 4.25 -5.02
CA ILE A 127 6.60 3.72 -6.08
C ILE A 127 5.24 3.30 -5.52
N LEU A 128 5.22 2.67 -4.35
CA LEU A 128 3.97 2.28 -3.69
C LEU A 128 3.16 3.51 -3.27
N MET A 129 3.82 4.60 -2.86
CA MET A 129 3.16 5.86 -2.56
C MET A 129 2.48 6.46 -3.81
N ILE A 130 3.16 6.43 -4.96
CA ILE A 130 2.58 6.85 -6.25
C ILE A 130 1.37 5.98 -6.58
N ALA A 131 1.52 4.66 -6.47
CA ALA A 131 0.47 3.71 -6.80
C ALA A 131 -0.77 3.84 -5.91
N THR A 132 -0.60 4.00 -4.60
CA THR A 132 -1.71 4.20 -3.65
C THR A 132 -2.41 5.53 -3.88
N SER A 133 -1.67 6.59 -4.20
CA SER A 133 -2.23 7.90 -4.52
C SER A 133 -3.07 7.85 -5.79
N PHE A 134 -2.56 7.20 -6.85
CA PHE A 134 -3.31 6.95 -8.07
C PHE A 134 -4.56 6.12 -7.80
N ASN A 135 -4.44 5.02 -7.04
CA ASN A 135 -5.58 4.15 -6.70
C ASN A 135 -6.69 4.91 -5.95
N LYS A 136 -6.34 5.81 -5.02
CA LYS A 136 -7.33 6.62 -4.29
C LYS A 136 -8.21 7.48 -5.19
N ALA A 137 -7.65 8.04 -6.26
CA ALA A 137 -8.38 8.81 -7.27
C ALA A 137 -9.09 7.93 -8.31
N TYR A 138 -8.45 6.81 -8.67
CA TYR A 138 -8.93 5.88 -9.68
C TYR A 138 -10.17 5.09 -9.24
N VAL A 139 -10.27 4.68 -7.97
CA VAL A 139 -11.37 3.83 -7.47
C VAL A 139 -12.75 4.45 -7.69
N PRO A 140 -13.06 5.69 -7.27
CA PRO A 140 -14.36 6.31 -7.52
C PRO A 140 -14.68 6.43 -9.01
N TRP A 141 -13.68 6.83 -9.82
CA TRP A 141 -13.85 6.93 -11.27
C TRP A 141 -14.15 5.57 -11.90
N LEU A 142 -13.38 4.53 -11.55
CA LEU A 142 -13.57 3.17 -12.06
C LEU A 142 -14.99 2.69 -11.75
N TYR A 143 -15.44 2.81 -10.50
CA TYR A 143 -16.78 2.36 -10.11
C TYR A 143 -17.89 3.09 -10.86
N SER A 144 -17.70 4.38 -11.16
CA SER A 144 -18.64 5.12 -12.01
C SER A 144 -18.69 4.62 -13.45
N GLN A 145 -17.56 4.17 -14.01
CA GLN A 145 -17.50 3.60 -15.37
C GLN A 145 -18.08 2.19 -15.42
N LEU A 146 -17.81 1.35 -14.41
CA LEU A 146 -18.32 -0.03 -14.36
C LEU A 146 -19.85 -0.08 -14.26
N LYS A 147 -20.46 0.90 -13.60
CA LYS A 147 -21.92 1.05 -13.52
C LYS A 147 -22.59 1.26 -14.88
N LYS A 148 -21.90 1.89 -15.84
CA LYS A 148 -22.44 2.15 -17.19
C LYS A 148 -22.56 0.87 -18.02
N ASN A 149 -21.81 -0.18 -17.66
CA ASN A 149 -21.82 -1.49 -18.29
C ASN A 149 -21.65 -1.50 -19.83
N ASP A 150 -20.94 -0.51 -20.37
CA ASP A 150 -20.71 -0.36 -21.81
C ASP A 150 -19.37 -1.00 -22.25
N PHE A 151 -19.38 -1.69 -23.40
CA PHE A 151 -18.20 -2.41 -23.90
C PHE A 151 -17.05 -1.48 -24.31
N LEU A 152 -17.34 -0.36 -24.97
CA LEU A 152 -16.31 0.61 -25.39
C LEU A 152 -15.65 1.27 -24.18
N ILE A 153 -16.43 1.55 -23.13
CA ILE A 153 -15.92 2.04 -21.84
C ILE A 153 -15.01 1.00 -21.20
N LYS A 154 -15.43 -0.27 -21.14
CA LYS A 154 -14.57 -1.36 -20.61
C LYS A 154 -13.27 -1.49 -21.41
N LYS A 155 -13.31 -1.37 -22.75
CA LYS A 155 -12.11 -1.36 -23.62
C LYS A 155 -11.16 -0.21 -23.26
N LYS A 156 -11.69 1.00 -23.02
CA LYS A 156 -10.90 2.16 -22.56
C LYS A 156 -10.26 1.94 -21.19
N VAL A 157 -11.01 1.40 -20.22
CA VAL A 157 -10.50 1.11 -18.87
C VAL A 157 -9.32 0.15 -18.91
N VAL A 158 -9.40 -0.91 -19.72
CA VAL A 158 -8.30 -1.87 -19.82
C VAL A 158 -7.09 -1.26 -20.53
N LYS A 159 -7.26 -0.45 -21.59
CA LYS A 159 -6.14 0.27 -22.23
C LYS A 159 -5.40 1.16 -21.22
N LEU A 160 -6.15 1.91 -20.41
CA LEU A 160 -5.59 2.72 -19.32
C LEU A 160 -4.83 1.85 -18.31
N THR A 161 -5.37 0.68 -17.99
CA THR A 161 -4.75 -0.28 -17.05
C THR A 161 -3.40 -0.79 -17.57
N TYR A 162 -3.31 -1.19 -18.84
CA TYR A 162 -2.04 -1.61 -19.46
C TYR A 162 -1.03 -0.46 -19.55
N PHE A 163 -1.49 0.74 -19.93
CA PHE A 163 -0.64 1.92 -19.94
C PHE A 163 -0.07 2.23 -18.55
N TYR A 164 -0.91 2.16 -17.51
CA TYR A 164 -0.48 2.33 -16.13
C TYR A 164 0.61 1.33 -15.72
N TYR A 165 0.52 0.06 -16.13
CA TYR A 165 1.55 -0.94 -15.81
C TYR A 165 2.91 -0.62 -16.41
N ILE A 166 2.93 -0.16 -17.66
CA ILE A 166 4.17 0.26 -18.32
C ILE A 166 4.76 1.44 -17.57
N VAL A 167 3.93 2.46 -17.28
CA VAL A 167 4.38 3.68 -16.58
C VAL A 167 4.93 3.35 -15.18
N ILE A 168 4.22 2.54 -14.38
CA ILE A 168 4.65 2.27 -13.00
C ILE A 168 5.95 1.43 -12.94
N LEU A 169 6.16 0.51 -13.90
CA LEU A 169 7.44 -0.21 -14.03
C LEU A 169 8.58 0.72 -14.46
N LEU A 170 8.34 1.58 -15.44
CA LEU A 170 9.34 2.56 -15.87
C LEU A 170 9.72 3.49 -14.72
N LEU A 171 8.75 3.97 -13.94
CA LEU A 171 9.01 4.78 -12.75
C LEU A 171 9.85 4.01 -11.72
N ALA A 172 9.58 2.72 -11.50
CA ALA A 172 10.38 1.89 -10.60
C ALA A 172 11.84 1.76 -11.06
N ILE A 173 12.06 1.54 -12.36
CA ILE A 173 13.41 1.44 -12.94
C ILE A 173 14.12 2.80 -12.86
N ILE A 174 13.46 3.89 -13.25
CA ILE A 174 14.01 5.26 -13.18
C ILE A 174 14.39 5.60 -11.74
N LEU A 175 13.51 5.35 -10.78
CA LEU A 175 13.80 5.57 -9.36
C LEU A 175 15.03 4.78 -8.93
N SER A 176 15.11 3.51 -9.31
CA SER A 176 16.22 2.64 -8.92
C SER A 176 17.55 3.13 -9.47
N LEU A 177 17.60 3.56 -10.74
CA LEU A 177 18.79 4.09 -11.40
C LEU A 177 19.21 5.47 -10.86
N THR A 178 18.24 6.31 -10.51
CA THR A 178 18.50 7.68 -10.02
C THR A 178 18.72 7.73 -8.50
N SER A 179 18.26 6.74 -7.75
CA SER A 179 18.38 6.69 -6.29
C SER A 179 19.79 6.84 -5.75
N PRO A 180 20.85 6.23 -6.34
CA PRO A 180 22.21 6.37 -5.82
C PRO A 180 22.72 7.83 -5.85
N LEU A 181 22.18 8.67 -6.74
CA LEU A 181 22.58 10.07 -6.88
C LEU A 181 22.19 10.91 -5.66
N PHE A 182 20.99 10.68 -5.11
CA PHE A 182 20.49 11.44 -3.96
C PHE A 182 20.65 10.71 -2.63
N LEU A 183 20.83 9.39 -2.64
CA LEU A 183 20.89 8.58 -1.42
C LEU A 183 22.02 9.03 -0.48
N ASN A 184 23.21 9.32 -1.02
CA ASN A 184 24.35 9.76 -0.23
C ASN A 184 24.12 11.12 0.47
N PHE A 185 23.18 11.94 -0.01
CA PHE A 185 22.84 13.24 0.58
C PHE A 185 21.75 13.15 1.64
N ILE A 186 20.81 12.22 1.47
CA ILE A 186 19.64 12.06 2.36
C ILE A 186 19.98 11.15 3.55
N VAL A 187 20.84 10.17 3.32
CA VAL A 187 21.04 9.06 4.23
C VAL A 187 22.41 9.17 4.91
N GLY A 188 22.46 8.89 6.22
CA GLY A 188 23.72 8.86 6.97
C GLY A 188 24.70 7.82 6.44
N LYS A 189 26.02 8.04 6.63
CA LYS A 189 27.10 7.18 6.12
C LYS A 189 26.91 5.68 6.40
N ASN A 190 26.29 5.35 7.54
CA ASN A 190 26.05 3.97 7.97
C ASN A 190 25.00 3.20 7.16
N PHE A 191 24.25 3.85 6.27
CA PHE A 191 23.18 3.23 5.49
C PHE A 191 23.38 3.41 3.97
N VAL A 192 24.57 3.82 3.52
CA VAL A 192 24.89 3.94 2.09
C VAL A 192 24.73 2.59 1.36
N ASP A 193 24.94 1.49 2.09
CA ASP A 193 24.76 0.12 1.61
C ASP A 193 23.29 -0.25 1.37
N SER A 194 22.34 0.68 1.58
CA SER A 194 20.92 0.44 1.30
C SER A 194 20.56 0.46 -0.20
N LYS A 195 21.49 0.83 -1.08
CA LYS A 195 21.29 0.93 -2.53
C LYS A 195 20.74 -0.35 -3.19
N PRO A 196 21.28 -1.55 -2.92
CA PRO A 196 20.87 -2.76 -3.64
C PRO A 196 19.41 -3.16 -3.38
N PHE A 197 18.83 -2.77 -2.24
CA PHE A 197 17.45 -3.07 -1.87
C PHE A 197 16.43 -2.28 -2.70
N ILE A 198 16.82 -1.09 -3.16
CA ILE A 198 15.89 -0.12 -3.77
C ILE A 198 15.27 -0.70 -5.02
N LEU A 199 16.07 -1.33 -5.88
CA LEU A 199 15.58 -1.93 -7.12
C LEU A 199 14.49 -2.98 -6.86
N TRP A 200 14.79 -3.94 -5.97
CA TRP A 200 13.87 -5.04 -5.66
C TRP A 200 12.59 -4.53 -5.00
N ILE A 201 12.69 -3.61 -4.04
CA ILE A 201 11.51 -3.04 -3.37
C ILE A 201 10.71 -2.14 -4.31
N ALA A 202 11.35 -1.37 -5.20
CA ALA A 202 10.68 -0.53 -6.19
C ALA A 202 9.90 -1.38 -7.20
N LEU A 203 10.49 -2.47 -7.70
CA LEU A 203 9.82 -3.43 -8.58
C LEU A 203 8.66 -4.13 -7.86
N GLY A 204 8.87 -4.59 -6.63
CA GLY A 204 7.80 -5.17 -5.81
C GLY A 204 6.66 -4.18 -5.60
N SER A 205 6.98 -2.93 -5.29
CA SER A 205 6.02 -1.84 -5.14
C SER A 205 5.26 -1.55 -6.44
N ALA A 206 5.92 -1.65 -7.59
CA ALA A 206 5.25 -1.54 -8.90
C ALA A 206 4.24 -2.67 -9.09
N PHE A 207 4.60 -3.93 -8.82
CA PHE A 207 3.67 -5.06 -8.87
C PHE A 207 2.50 -4.89 -7.89
N LYS A 208 2.75 -4.39 -6.68
CA LYS A 208 1.68 -4.05 -5.74
C LYS A 208 0.77 -2.94 -6.28
N GLY A 209 1.34 -1.98 -7.01
CA GLY A 209 0.59 -0.97 -7.76
C GLY A 209 -0.25 -1.56 -8.88
N MET A 210 0.24 -2.59 -9.58
CA MET A 210 -0.54 -3.30 -10.57
C MET A 210 -1.69 -4.08 -9.94
N TYR A 211 -1.44 -4.74 -8.81
CA TYR A 211 -2.45 -5.39 -7.98
C TYR A 211 -3.60 -4.44 -7.65
N TYR A 212 -3.31 -3.16 -7.33
CA TYR A 212 -4.35 -2.17 -7.05
C TYR A 212 -5.28 -1.88 -8.23
N MET A 213 -4.85 -2.07 -9.49
CA MET A 213 -5.73 -1.86 -10.64
C MET A 213 -6.75 -2.99 -10.81
N VAL A 214 -6.41 -4.21 -10.39
CA VAL A 214 -7.26 -5.40 -10.57
C VAL A 214 -8.04 -5.79 -9.32
N THR A 215 -7.53 -5.51 -8.12
CA THR A 215 -8.24 -5.81 -6.86
C THR A 215 -9.58 -5.06 -6.76
N ASN A 216 -9.66 -3.87 -7.34
CA ASN A 216 -10.84 -3.01 -7.30
C ASN A 216 -12.09 -3.67 -7.90
N TYR A 217 -11.94 -4.57 -8.89
CA TYR A 217 -13.08 -5.32 -9.45
C TYR A 217 -13.66 -6.31 -8.44
N ILE A 218 -12.82 -6.92 -7.60
CA ILE A 218 -13.24 -7.85 -6.54
C ILE A 218 -13.93 -7.09 -5.40
N PHE A 219 -13.47 -5.88 -5.09
CA PHE A 219 -14.18 -4.97 -4.20
C PHE A 219 -15.52 -4.51 -4.77
N TYR A 220 -15.58 -4.18 -6.07
CA TYR A 220 -16.80 -3.71 -6.74
C TYR A 220 -17.94 -4.73 -6.70
N VAL A 221 -17.61 -6.02 -6.78
CA VAL A 221 -18.57 -7.14 -6.71
C VAL A 221 -18.70 -7.73 -5.28
N GLU A 222 -18.09 -7.09 -4.28
CA GLU A 222 -18.19 -7.44 -2.85
C GLU A 222 -17.70 -8.85 -2.48
N LYS A 223 -16.83 -9.48 -3.29
CA LYS A 223 -16.27 -10.82 -3.03
C LYS A 223 -14.92 -10.78 -2.29
N THR A 224 -14.86 -10.03 -1.19
CA THR A 224 -13.61 -9.75 -0.45
C THR A 224 -12.94 -10.98 0.15
N HIS A 225 -13.69 -12.05 0.43
CA HIS A 225 -13.14 -13.33 0.91
C HIS A 225 -12.09 -13.93 -0.05
N LEU A 226 -12.21 -13.69 -1.36
CA LEU A 226 -11.22 -14.16 -2.34
C LEU A 226 -9.85 -13.47 -2.13
N LEU A 227 -9.85 -12.20 -1.74
CA LEU A 227 -8.63 -11.45 -1.46
C LEU A 227 -7.89 -12.01 -0.25
N ALA A 228 -8.63 -12.44 0.77
CA ALA A 228 -8.06 -13.09 1.95
C ALA A 228 -7.28 -14.35 1.56
N SER A 229 -7.89 -15.24 0.76
CA SER A 229 -7.25 -16.47 0.30
C SER A 229 -5.98 -16.20 -0.51
N VAL A 230 -6.03 -15.26 -1.46
CA VAL A 230 -4.85 -14.86 -2.25
C VAL A 230 -3.74 -14.35 -1.35
N THR A 231 -4.08 -13.54 -0.36
CA THR A 231 -3.07 -12.87 0.48
C THR A 231 -2.45 -13.83 1.47
N PHE A 232 -3.22 -14.77 2.00
CA PHE A 232 -2.69 -15.85 2.81
C PHE A 232 -1.69 -16.70 2.03
N LEU A 233 -2.04 -17.11 0.82
CA LEU A 233 -1.12 -17.83 -0.07
C LEU A 233 0.14 -17.01 -0.39
N THR A 234 -0.05 -15.72 -0.69
CA THR A 234 1.06 -14.80 -0.95
C THR A 234 1.98 -14.66 0.27
N ALA A 235 1.43 -14.60 1.48
CA ALA A 235 2.21 -14.47 2.71
C ALA A 235 3.06 -15.73 2.97
N ILE A 236 2.52 -16.92 2.68
CA ILE A 236 3.29 -18.17 2.75
C ILE A 236 4.44 -18.14 1.74
N VAL A 237 4.16 -17.74 0.49
CA VAL A 237 5.21 -17.63 -0.54
C VAL A 237 6.25 -16.58 -0.16
N ASN A 238 5.85 -15.45 0.41
CA ASN A 238 6.78 -14.45 0.92
C ASN A 238 7.70 -15.04 1.99
N LEU A 239 7.13 -15.66 3.02
CA LEU A 239 7.90 -16.25 4.12
C LEU A 239 8.91 -17.29 3.59
N ALA A 240 8.45 -18.21 2.74
CA ALA A 240 9.29 -19.25 2.18
C ALA A 240 10.38 -18.68 1.26
N SER A 241 10.00 -17.84 0.29
CA SER A 241 10.96 -17.26 -0.66
C SER A 241 11.97 -16.35 0.02
N SER A 242 11.54 -15.45 0.92
CA SER A 242 12.44 -14.60 1.71
C SER A 242 13.39 -15.45 2.55
N TYR A 243 12.92 -16.50 3.22
CA TYR A 243 13.80 -17.38 4.00
C TYR A 243 14.91 -18.01 3.15
N PHE A 244 14.58 -18.65 2.02
CA PHE A 244 15.59 -19.28 1.16
C PHE A 244 16.51 -18.27 0.48
N LEU A 245 15.95 -17.16 -0.01
CA LEU A 245 16.74 -16.12 -0.67
C LEU A 245 17.66 -15.39 0.31
N ILE A 246 17.30 -15.26 1.59
CA ILE A 246 18.20 -14.72 2.61
C ILE A 246 19.41 -15.62 2.80
N HIS A 247 19.25 -16.94 2.75
CA HIS A 247 20.39 -17.87 2.86
C HIS A 247 21.33 -17.78 1.66
N TRP A 248 20.82 -17.45 0.46
CA TRP A 248 21.65 -17.34 -0.75
C TRP A 248 22.25 -15.95 -0.97
N ASN A 249 21.48 -14.89 -0.71
CA ASN A 249 21.80 -13.51 -1.08
C ASN A 249 21.86 -12.54 0.12
N GLY A 250 21.85 -13.05 1.35
CA GLY A 250 21.83 -12.24 2.57
C GLY A 250 20.57 -11.37 2.67
N SER A 251 20.69 -10.19 3.28
CA SER A 251 19.56 -9.27 3.48
C SER A 251 18.86 -8.84 2.19
N ILE A 252 19.57 -8.80 1.05
CA ILE A 252 18.99 -8.50 -0.27
C ILE A 252 17.96 -9.56 -0.68
N GLY A 253 18.16 -10.81 -0.27
CA GLY A 253 17.24 -11.92 -0.51
C GLY A 253 15.83 -11.67 0.03
N ALA A 254 15.69 -10.94 1.15
CA ALA A 254 14.38 -10.55 1.67
C ALA A 254 13.64 -9.62 0.70
N ALA A 255 14.34 -8.63 0.15
CA ALA A 255 13.75 -7.70 -0.81
C ALA A 255 13.31 -8.42 -2.11
N GLN A 256 14.08 -9.41 -2.56
CA GLN A 256 13.72 -10.28 -3.66
C GLN A 256 12.47 -11.12 -3.34
N GLY A 257 12.39 -11.71 -2.14
CA GLY A 257 11.24 -12.46 -1.67
C GLY A 257 9.95 -11.62 -1.62
N THR A 258 10.04 -10.37 -1.15
CA THR A 258 8.92 -9.42 -1.19
C THR A 258 8.51 -9.05 -2.62
N MET A 259 9.47 -8.83 -3.53
CA MET A 259 9.15 -8.60 -4.94
C MET A 259 8.37 -9.77 -5.54
N LEU A 260 8.84 -11.00 -5.33
CA LEU A 260 8.19 -12.22 -5.82
C LEU A 260 6.79 -12.39 -5.22
N ALA A 261 6.63 -12.13 -3.92
CA ALA A 261 5.34 -12.17 -3.27
C ALA A 261 4.35 -11.16 -3.88
N PHE A 262 4.76 -9.92 -4.09
CA PHE A 262 3.88 -8.92 -4.72
C PHE A 262 3.56 -9.22 -6.18
N MET A 263 4.51 -9.79 -6.94
CA MET A 263 4.26 -10.30 -8.28
C MET A 263 3.22 -11.43 -8.27
N MET A 264 3.36 -12.40 -7.37
CA MET A 264 2.41 -13.51 -7.22
C MET A 264 1.01 -12.98 -6.84
N SER A 265 0.95 -12.06 -5.87
CA SER A 265 -0.28 -11.41 -5.43
C SER A 265 -1.02 -10.75 -6.58
N PHE A 266 -0.28 -10.02 -7.42
CA PHE A 266 -0.80 -9.39 -8.62
C PHE A 266 -1.36 -10.41 -9.61
N LEU A 267 -0.59 -11.44 -9.98
CA LEU A 267 -1.00 -12.43 -10.98
C LEU A 267 -2.24 -13.22 -10.52
N LEU A 268 -2.28 -13.67 -9.27
CA LEU A 268 -3.42 -14.39 -8.71
C LEU A 268 -4.67 -13.50 -8.65
N THR A 269 -4.51 -12.25 -8.23
CA THR A 269 -5.61 -11.30 -8.15
C THR A 269 -6.13 -10.93 -9.53
N TRP A 270 -5.24 -10.79 -10.53
CA TRP A 270 -5.66 -10.59 -11.91
C TRP A 270 -6.55 -11.72 -12.37
N PHE A 271 -6.08 -12.97 -12.24
CA PHE A 271 -6.81 -14.15 -12.70
C PHE A 271 -8.20 -14.22 -12.05
N LEU A 272 -8.28 -14.03 -10.73
CA LEU A 272 -9.55 -14.01 -10.01
C LEU A 272 -10.43 -12.83 -10.41
N SER A 273 -9.87 -11.63 -10.59
CA SER A 273 -10.62 -10.45 -11.02
C SER A 273 -11.27 -10.68 -12.38
N ALA A 274 -10.55 -11.29 -13.33
CA ALA A 274 -11.06 -11.60 -14.66
C ALA A 274 -12.16 -12.67 -14.63
N LYS A 275 -12.10 -13.61 -13.67
CA LYS A 275 -13.14 -14.63 -13.45
C LYS A 275 -14.41 -14.04 -12.83
N VAL A 276 -14.26 -13.10 -11.89
CA VAL A 276 -15.40 -12.55 -11.15
C VAL A 276 -16.07 -11.39 -11.88
N TYR A 277 -15.31 -10.57 -12.62
CA TYR A 277 -15.85 -9.48 -13.42
C TYR A 277 -15.21 -9.48 -14.83
N GLN A 278 -16.03 -9.78 -15.83
CA GLN A 278 -15.56 -9.91 -17.21
C GLN A 278 -15.19 -8.54 -17.81
N MET A 279 -13.90 -8.37 -18.08
CA MET A 279 -13.35 -7.24 -18.86
C MET A 279 -12.71 -7.77 -20.14
N PRO A 280 -12.64 -6.96 -21.22
CA PRO A 280 -12.10 -7.40 -22.51
C PRO A 280 -10.56 -7.44 -22.52
N TRP A 281 -9.93 -8.11 -21.55
CA TRP A 281 -8.47 -8.13 -21.38
C TRP A 281 -7.70 -8.56 -22.64
N VAL A 282 -8.24 -9.53 -23.40
CA VAL A 282 -7.64 -10.07 -24.64
C VAL A 282 -8.25 -9.44 -25.90
N LYS A 283 -9.57 -9.19 -25.90
CA LYS A 283 -10.34 -8.65 -27.05
C LYS A 283 -10.03 -7.18 -27.39
N ILE A 284 -8.99 -6.60 -26.81
CA ILE A 284 -8.54 -5.24 -27.16
C ILE A 284 -7.70 -5.24 -28.42
N PHE A 285 -6.96 -6.32 -28.64
CA PHE A 285 -6.05 -6.51 -29.78
C PHE A 285 -6.74 -7.08 -31.02
N ILE A 286 -7.94 -7.63 -30.83
CA ILE A 286 -8.78 -8.13 -31.91
C ILE A 286 -9.72 -6.97 -32.25
N ASN A 287 -9.51 -6.36 -33.42
CA ASN A 287 -10.37 -5.30 -33.96
C ASN A 287 -11.73 -5.86 -34.35
#